data_AF-A0A5E7AQU8-F1
#
_entry.id   AF-A0A5E7AQU8-F1
#
_cell.length_a   1.000
_cell.length_b   1.000
_cell.length_c   1.000
_cell.angle_alpha   90.00
_cell.angle_beta   90.00
_cell.angle_gamma   90.00
#
_symmetry.space_group_name_H-M   'P 1'
#
loop_
_entity.id
_entity.type
_entity.pdbx_description
1 polymer ?
#
loop_
_entity_poly.entity_id
_entity_poly.type
_entity_poly.pdbx_seq_one_letter_code
_entity_poly.pdbx_strand_id
1 'polypeptide(L)'
;MTLGSSEQHTDTLNKLVYAHAVTLMEALISSVVCKLVVSDKGLLINLVAGYRKLSTRTINLKEVAEQPKLVESIVLTTLKELTLHNVGTVKEVLGAMFGKHMDSLEVGEIGRICSKRHDIVHRNGKTLDDQPIELTTEEVKQAIRTIRKFAEELKSRNDNAACERKSADF
;
A
#
# COMPACT_ATOMS: atom_id res chain seq x y z
N MET A 1 10.18 19.17 -30.66
CA MET A 1 9.68 17.96 -29.98
C MET A 1 9.10 17.07 -31.08
N THR A 2 9.89 16.12 -31.58
CA THR A 2 9.41 15.12 -32.55
C THR A 2 8.81 13.95 -31.77
N LEU A 3 7.56 13.64 -32.06
CA LEU A 3 6.89 12.43 -31.56
C LEU A 3 7.55 11.21 -32.23
N GLY A 4 7.85 10.17 -31.45
CA GLY A 4 8.67 9.00 -31.84
C GLY A 4 7.96 8.02 -32.78
N SER A 5 8.54 6.82 -32.97
CA SER A 5 7.90 5.75 -33.75
C SER A 5 6.65 5.18 -33.03
N SER A 6 5.82 4.40 -33.73
CA SER A 6 4.65 3.72 -33.12
C SER A 6 5.05 2.82 -31.94
N GLU A 7 6.21 2.17 -32.01
CA GLU A 7 6.75 1.33 -30.94
C GLU A 7 7.17 2.17 -29.71
N GLN A 8 7.88 3.29 -29.92
CA GLN A 8 8.26 4.20 -28.82
C GLN A 8 7.04 4.84 -28.13
N HIS A 9 6.00 5.17 -28.90
CA HIS A 9 4.73 5.62 -28.35
C HIS A 9 4.06 4.54 -27.51
N THR A 10 4.11 3.29 -27.97
CA THR A 10 3.52 2.13 -27.26
C THR A 10 4.23 1.88 -25.94
N ASP A 11 5.57 1.89 -25.93
CA ASP A 11 6.37 1.73 -24.71
C ASP A 11 6.11 2.86 -23.70
N THR A 12 6.04 4.11 -24.16
CA THR A 12 5.71 5.27 -23.31
C THR A 12 4.34 5.10 -22.66
N LEU A 13 3.32 4.72 -23.43
CA LEU A 13 1.98 4.46 -22.91
C LEU A 13 1.98 3.29 -21.93
N ASN A 14 2.70 2.21 -22.23
CA ASN A 14 2.84 1.06 -21.36
C ASN A 14 3.44 1.46 -20.00
N LYS A 15 4.51 2.28 -19.98
CA LYS A 15 5.11 2.82 -18.76
C LYS A 15 4.14 3.67 -17.94
N LEU A 16 3.38 4.54 -18.60
CA LEU A 16 2.37 5.38 -17.94
C LEU A 16 1.27 4.53 -17.29
N VAL A 17 0.72 3.56 -18.02
CA VAL A 17 -0.31 2.65 -17.49
C VAL A 17 0.24 1.79 -16.36
N TYR A 18 1.46 1.26 -16.50
CA TYR A 18 2.12 0.48 -15.47
C TYR A 18 2.29 1.27 -14.17
N ALA A 19 2.84 2.48 -14.26
CA ALA A 19 3.03 3.37 -13.11
C ALA A 19 1.68 3.73 -12.47
N HIS A 20 0.66 4.01 -13.28
CA HIS A 20 -0.66 4.36 -12.76
C HIS A 20 -1.37 3.19 -12.08
N ALA A 21 -1.20 1.95 -12.58
CA ALA A 21 -1.74 0.76 -11.92
C ALA A 21 -1.22 0.59 -10.49
N VAL A 22 0.08 0.87 -10.27
CA VAL A 22 0.67 0.89 -8.92
C VAL A 22 0.09 2.02 -8.08
N THR A 23 -0.08 3.23 -8.65
CA THR A 23 -0.72 4.35 -7.93
C THR A 23 -2.14 3.99 -7.48
N LEU A 24 -2.93 3.30 -8.31
CA LEU A 24 -4.28 2.84 -7.94
C LEU A 24 -4.23 1.81 -6.82
N MET A 25 -3.26 0.91 -6.83
CA MET A 25 -3.03 -0.05 -5.73
C MET A 25 -2.71 0.68 -4.43
N GLU A 26 -1.81 1.67 -4.44
CA GLU A 26 -1.46 2.47 -3.26
C GLU A 26 -2.69 3.20 -2.70
N ALA A 27 -3.46 3.84 -3.57
CA ALA A 27 -4.68 4.54 -3.20
C ALA A 27 -5.71 3.61 -2.58
N LEU A 28 -5.87 2.39 -3.14
CA LEU A 28 -6.74 1.37 -2.59
C LEU A 28 -6.30 0.97 -1.17
N ILE A 29 -5.04 0.59 -0.99
CA ILE A 29 -4.53 0.15 0.31
C ILE A 29 -4.72 1.28 1.32
N SER A 30 -4.28 2.50 1.00
CA SER A 30 -4.41 3.68 1.88
C SER A 30 -5.85 3.93 2.30
N SER A 31 -6.78 3.90 1.34
CA SER A 31 -8.21 4.09 1.61
C SER A 31 -8.77 3.00 2.52
N VAL A 32 -8.39 1.74 2.29
CA VAL A 32 -8.82 0.60 3.11
C VAL A 32 -8.30 0.72 4.53
N VAL A 33 -6.99 0.92 4.74
CA VAL A 33 -6.45 1.02 6.10
C VAL A 33 -7.01 2.23 6.85
N CYS A 34 -7.16 3.39 6.19
CA CYS A 34 -7.78 4.56 6.80
C CYS A 34 -9.24 4.30 7.21
N LYS A 35 -10.03 3.64 6.35
CA LYS A 35 -11.43 3.31 6.66
C LYS A 35 -11.51 2.34 7.85
N LEU A 36 -10.63 1.34 7.89
CA LEU A 36 -10.63 0.32 8.94
C LEU A 36 -10.30 0.89 10.31
N VAL A 37 -9.28 1.74 10.43
CA VAL A 37 -8.91 2.34 11.74
C VAL A 37 -9.99 3.29 12.29
N VAL A 38 -10.82 3.87 11.41
CA VAL A 38 -11.97 4.70 11.82
C VAL A 38 -13.16 3.83 12.22
N SER A 39 -13.34 2.68 11.57
CA SER A 39 -14.54 1.83 11.74
C SER A 39 -14.37 0.74 12.80
N ASP A 40 -13.14 0.38 13.16
CA ASP A 40 -12.80 -0.71 14.08
C ASP A 40 -11.73 -0.23 15.08
N LYS A 41 -12.16 0.01 16.32
CA LYS A 41 -11.30 0.48 17.41
C LYS A 41 -10.23 -0.54 17.78
N GLY A 42 -10.50 -1.84 17.62
CA GLY A 42 -9.53 -2.90 17.87
C GLY A 42 -8.35 -2.80 16.89
N LEU A 43 -8.66 -2.63 15.60
CA LEU A 43 -7.62 -2.43 14.57
C LEU A 43 -6.83 -1.13 14.78
N LEU A 44 -7.48 -0.05 15.25
CA LEU A 44 -6.78 1.17 15.62
C LEU A 44 -5.77 0.91 16.75
N ILE A 45 -6.18 0.23 17.82
CA ILE A 45 -5.31 -0.09 18.97
C ILE A 45 -4.15 -0.99 18.52
N ASN A 46 -4.44 -2.03 17.74
CA ASN A 46 -3.42 -2.94 17.21
C ASN A 46 -2.38 -2.19 16.38
N LEU A 47 -2.81 -1.29 15.49
CA LEU A 47 -1.90 -0.49 14.68
C LEU A 47 -1.03 0.44 15.54
N VAL A 48 -1.61 1.11 16.54
CA VAL A 48 -0.88 1.99 17.46
C VAL A 48 0.17 1.20 18.23
N ALA A 49 -0.15 0.01 18.71
CA ALA A 49 0.78 -0.84 19.47
C ALA A 49 1.86 -1.48 18.58
N GLY A 50 1.49 -1.92 17.37
CA GLY A 50 2.34 -2.74 16.49
C GLY A 50 3.21 -1.95 15.52
N TYR A 51 2.84 -0.72 15.16
CA TYR A 51 3.60 0.09 14.20
C TYR A 51 4.54 1.06 14.91
N ARG A 52 5.86 0.89 14.71
CA ARG A 52 6.90 1.62 15.43
C ARG A 52 6.74 3.14 15.41
N LYS A 53 6.32 3.73 14.29
CA LYS A 53 6.13 5.21 14.20
C LYS A 53 5.01 5.73 15.11
N LEU A 54 4.11 4.86 15.54
CA LEU A 54 3.01 5.18 16.45
C LEU A 54 3.33 4.73 17.88
N SER A 55 3.86 3.52 18.06
CA SER A 55 4.05 2.92 19.39
C SER A 55 5.08 3.66 20.26
N THR A 56 6.02 4.38 19.64
CA THR A 56 7.03 5.18 20.36
C THR A 56 6.60 6.63 20.60
N ARG A 57 5.39 7.03 20.19
CA ARG A 57 4.94 8.42 20.28
C ARG A 57 4.37 8.69 21.68
N THR A 58 4.83 9.77 22.32
CA THR A 58 4.33 10.23 23.63
C THR A 58 3.35 11.39 23.43
N ILE A 59 2.27 11.40 24.21
CA ILE A 59 1.20 12.41 24.16
C ILE A 59 0.93 12.86 25.61
N ASN A 60 0.73 14.17 25.83
CA ASN A 60 0.41 14.69 27.15
C ASN A 60 -1.12 14.77 27.39
N LEU A 61 -1.53 14.80 28.66
CA LEU A 61 -2.96 14.80 29.03
C LEU A 61 -3.72 16.04 28.56
N LYS A 62 -3.05 17.19 28.41
CA LYS A 62 -3.68 18.42 27.90
C LYS A 62 -4.10 18.24 26.44
N GLU A 63 -3.24 17.66 25.59
CA GLU A 63 -3.58 17.37 24.19
C GLU A 63 -4.80 16.44 24.09
N VAL A 64 -4.87 15.42 24.95
CA VAL A 64 -6.00 14.48 25.00
C VAL A 64 -7.29 15.19 25.42
N ALA A 65 -7.21 16.14 26.36
CA ALA A 65 -8.36 16.91 26.82
C ALA A 65 -8.86 17.91 25.77
N GLU A 66 -7.97 18.50 24.97
CA GLU A 66 -8.30 19.51 23.96
C GLU A 66 -8.78 18.92 22.62
N GLN A 67 -8.39 17.69 22.29
CA GLN A 67 -8.68 17.06 21.00
C GLN A 67 -9.45 15.74 21.13
N PRO A 68 -10.79 15.77 21.01
CA PRO A 68 -11.57 14.56 20.83
C PRO A 68 -11.03 13.73 19.65
N LYS A 69 -10.81 12.44 19.85
CA LYS A 69 -10.23 11.51 18.86
C LYS A 69 -8.78 11.83 18.43
N LEU A 70 -7.98 12.47 19.29
CA LEU A 70 -6.56 12.76 19.03
C LEU A 70 -5.79 11.56 18.43
N VAL A 71 -5.94 10.37 19.00
CA VAL A 71 -5.26 9.15 18.54
C VAL A 71 -5.64 8.80 17.09
N GLU A 72 -6.93 8.83 16.77
CA GLU A 72 -7.45 8.58 15.41
C GLU A 72 -6.85 9.59 14.42
N SER A 73 -6.83 10.87 14.78
CA SER A 73 -6.26 11.95 13.96
C SER A 73 -4.76 11.74 13.67
N ILE A 74 -3.98 11.40 14.71
CA ILE A 74 -2.56 11.09 14.59
C ILE A 74 -2.33 9.89 13.66
N VAL A 75 -3.11 8.82 13.84
CA VAL A 75 -2.99 7.61 13.02
C VAL A 75 -3.34 7.91 11.56
N LEU A 76 -4.45 8.61 11.29
CA LEU A 76 -4.85 8.97 9.93
C LEU A 76 -3.81 9.86 9.24
N THR A 77 -3.23 10.81 9.96
CA THR A 77 -2.15 11.66 9.44
C THR A 77 -0.93 10.81 9.09
N THR A 78 -0.53 9.92 10.01
CA THR A 78 0.60 9.01 9.79
C THR A 78 0.38 8.11 8.58
N LEU A 79 -0.83 7.55 8.41
CA LEU A 79 -1.17 6.68 7.28
C LEU A 79 -1.14 7.42 5.93
N LYS A 80 -1.59 8.68 5.88
CA LYS A 80 -1.58 9.51 4.66
C LYS A 80 -0.18 9.86 4.18
N GLU A 81 0.79 9.89 5.08
CA GLU A 81 2.21 10.16 4.77
C GLU A 81 2.98 8.91 4.33
N LEU A 82 2.37 7.72 4.40
CA LEU A 82 3.06 6.48 4.03
C LEU A 82 3.20 6.31 2.52
N THR A 83 4.41 5.94 2.13
CA THR A 83 4.74 5.53 0.77
C THR A 83 4.42 4.05 0.59
N LEU A 84 3.22 3.73 0.11
CA LEU A 84 2.70 2.36 0.05
C LEU A 84 3.15 1.54 -1.17
N HIS A 85 3.85 2.14 -2.15
CA HIS A 85 4.58 1.35 -3.14
C HIS A 85 5.79 0.64 -2.51
N ASN A 86 6.19 0.99 -1.28
CA ASN A 86 7.12 0.17 -0.52
C ASN A 86 6.37 -1.02 0.12
N VAL A 87 6.63 -2.22 -0.38
CA VAL A 87 6.00 -3.45 0.13
C VAL A 87 6.39 -3.81 1.57
N GLY A 88 7.55 -3.36 2.05
CA GLY A 88 7.93 -3.47 3.45
C GLY A 88 6.98 -2.67 4.34
N THR A 89 6.71 -1.42 3.98
CA THR A 89 5.71 -0.58 4.67
C THR A 89 4.33 -1.23 4.67
N VAL A 90 3.91 -1.80 3.53
CA VAL A 90 2.61 -2.50 3.43
C VAL A 90 2.57 -3.69 4.40
N LYS A 91 3.62 -4.52 4.45
CA LYS A 91 3.70 -5.64 5.39
C LYS A 91 3.69 -5.19 6.85
N GLU A 92 4.44 -4.14 7.19
CA GLU A 92 4.47 -3.61 8.55
C GLU A 92 3.11 -3.10 9.02
N VAL A 93 2.42 -2.31 8.20
CA VAL A 93 1.12 -1.74 8.54
C VAL A 93 0.05 -2.83 8.65
N LEU A 94 -0.05 -3.69 7.63
CA LEU A 94 -1.04 -4.76 7.63
C LEU A 94 -0.75 -5.80 8.72
N GLY A 95 0.52 -6.14 8.94
CA GLY A 95 0.96 -7.01 10.02
C GLY A 95 0.64 -6.44 11.40
N ALA A 96 0.86 -5.14 11.62
CA ALA A 96 0.48 -4.48 12.87
C ALA A 96 -1.04 -4.51 13.11
N MET A 97 -1.86 -4.33 12.07
CA MET A 97 -3.32 -4.33 12.20
C MET A 97 -3.91 -5.73 12.42
N PHE A 98 -3.43 -6.72 11.66
CA PHE A 98 -4.08 -8.02 11.52
C PHE A 98 -3.25 -9.20 12.06
N GLY A 99 -2.01 -8.98 12.49
CA GLY A 99 -1.13 -10.01 13.05
C GLY A 99 -1.01 -11.24 12.17
N LYS A 100 -1.24 -12.43 12.76
CA LYS A 100 -1.09 -13.75 12.12
C LYS A 100 -1.84 -13.92 10.79
N HIS A 101 -2.90 -13.14 10.55
CA HIS A 101 -3.66 -13.19 9.29
C HIS A 101 -2.85 -12.69 8.07
N MET A 102 -1.70 -12.04 8.31
CA MET A 102 -0.82 -11.50 7.28
C MET A 102 0.52 -12.24 7.16
N ASP A 103 0.80 -13.23 8.01
CA ASP A 103 2.09 -13.95 8.01
C ASP A 103 2.38 -14.66 6.69
N SER A 104 1.33 -15.19 6.06
CA SER A 104 1.41 -15.87 4.75
C SER A 104 1.18 -14.96 3.54
N LEU A 105 1.19 -13.63 3.72
CA LEU A 105 1.00 -12.69 2.62
C LEU A 105 2.28 -12.60 1.78
N GLU A 106 2.20 -13.14 0.57
CA GLU A 106 3.27 -13.07 -0.43
C GLU A 106 3.25 -11.73 -1.15
N VAL A 107 4.32 -10.94 -0.97
CA VAL A 107 4.45 -9.60 -1.58
C VAL A 107 5.60 -9.53 -2.58
N GLY A 108 6.32 -10.63 -2.84
CA GLY A 108 7.53 -10.61 -3.66
C GLY A 108 7.28 -10.12 -5.09
N GLU A 109 6.16 -10.52 -5.71
CA GLU A 109 5.80 -10.05 -7.05
C GLU A 109 5.35 -8.59 -7.06
N ILE A 110 4.55 -8.17 -6.07
CA ILE A 110 4.17 -6.76 -5.90
C ILE A 110 5.40 -5.89 -5.65
N GLY A 111 6.37 -6.38 -4.88
CA GLY A 111 7.64 -5.70 -4.62
C GLY A 111 8.40 -5.45 -5.90
N ARG A 112 8.55 -6.48 -6.75
CA ARG A 112 9.17 -6.35 -8.08
C ARG A 112 8.44 -5.32 -8.96
N ILE A 113 7.11 -5.33 -8.93
CA ILE A 113 6.29 -4.38 -9.69
C ILE A 113 6.52 -2.94 -9.21
N CYS A 114 6.49 -2.72 -7.90
CA CYS A 114 6.74 -1.41 -7.32
C CYS A 114 8.16 -0.91 -7.57
N SER A 115 9.17 -1.78 -7.50
CA SER A 115 10.55 -1.44 -7.84
C SER A 115 10.67 -1.02 -9.30
N LYS A 116 10.08 -1.77 -10.24
CA LYS A 116 10.07 -1.38 -11.67
C LYS A 116 9.36 -0.03 -11.87
N ARG A 117 8.24 0.21 -11.18
CA ARG A 117 7.55 1.53 -11.18
C ARG A 117 8.41 2.65 -10.61
N HIS A 118 9.20 2.39 -9.58
CA HIS A 118 10.11 3.38 -9.01
C HIS A 118 11.13 3.86 -10.06
N ASP A 119 11.73 2.92 -10.80
CA ASP A 119 12.66 3.24 -11.89
C ASP A 119 11.95 3.97 -13.05
N ILE A 120 10.73 3.55 -13.41
CA ILE A 120 9.93 4.25 -14.44
C ILE A 120 9.71 5.72 -14.08
N VAL A 121 9.34 6.02 -12.84
CA VAL A 121 8.95 7.37 -12.41
C VAL A 121 10.15 8.22 -12.00
N HIS A 122 11.10 7.66 -11.24
CA HIS A 122 12.18 8.42 -10.60
C HIS A 122 13.53 8.31 -11.31
N ARG A 123 13.67 7.37 -12.25
CA ARG A 123 14.85 7.23 -13.12
C ARG A 123 14.51 7.38 -14.60
N ASN A 124 13.38 7.99 -14.91
CA ASN A 124 12.93 8.25 -16.27
C ASN A 124 12.91 6.99 -17.16
N GLY A 125 12.45 5.86 -16.61
CA GLY A 125 12.38 4.60 -17.35
C GLY A 125 13.71 3.90 -17.52
N LYS A 126 14.67 4.12 -16.63
CA LYS A 126 15.98 3.43 -16.64
C LYS A 126 16.27 2.73 -15.32
N THR A 127 17.03 1.65 -15.37
CA THR A 127 17.51 0.95 -14.17
C THR A 127 18.60 1.75 -13.44
N LEU A 128 19.07 1.24 -12.29
CA LEU A 128 20.24 1.75 -11.58
C LEU A 128 21.51 1.78 -12.45
N ASP A 129 21.64 0.84 -13.38
CA ASP A 129 22.78 0.70 -14.29
C ASP A 129 22.60 1.49 -15.60
N ASP A 130 21.71 2.50 -15.59
CA ASP A 130 21.32 3.36 -16.71
C ASP A 130 20.76 2.61 -17.94
N GLN A 131 20.33 1.36 -17.78
CA GLN A 131 19.74 0.57 -18.86
C GLN A 131 18.27 0.96 -19.08
N PRO A 132 17.82 1.18 -20.33
CA PRO A 132 16.43 1.49 -20.60
C PRO A 132 15.53 0.31 -20.23
N ILE A 133 14.43 0.61 -19.54
CA ILE A 133 13.33 -0.32 -19.30
C ILE A 133 12.45 -0.27 -20.53
N GLU A 134 12.29 -1.40 -21.22
CA GLU A 134 11.28 -1.57 -22.27
C GLU A 134 10.12 -2.37 -21.68
N LEU A 135 8.89 -1.92 -21.93
CA LEU A 135 7.69 -2.59 -21.47
C LEU A 135 6.83 -3.04 -22.65
N THR A 136 6.57 -4.33 -22.68
CA THR A 136 5.55 -4.89 -23.56
C THR A 136 4.15 -4.71 -22.97
N THR A 137 3.13 -4.67 -23.83
CA THR A 137 1.73 -4.58 -23.38
C THR A 137 1.31 -5.79 -22.53
N GLU A 138 1.87 -6.97 -22.78
CA GLU A 138 1.58 -8.17 -21.97
C GLU A 138 2.20 -8.09 -20.57
N GLU A 139 3.39 -7.51 -20.40
CA GLU A 139 3.95 -7.24 -19.07
C GLU A 139 3.07 -6.26 -18.27
N VAL A 140 2.53 -5.22 -18.92
CA VAL A 140 1.61 -4.28 -18.27
C VAL A 140 0.33 -5.00 -17.83
N LYS A 141 -0.29 -5.80 -18.71
CA LYS A 141 -1.46 -6.60 -18.35
C LYS A 141 -1.16 -7.58 -17.22
N GLN A 142 0.02 -8.21 -17.22
CA GLN A 142 0.42 -9.11 -16.15
C GLN A 142 0.58 -8.38 -14.81
N ALA A 143 1.17 -7.19 -14.80
CA ALA A 143 1.26 -6.37 -13.60
C ALA A 143 -0.12 -5.99 -13.06
N ILE A 144 -1.05 -5.58 -13.94
CA ILE A 144 -2.44 -5.28 -13.56
C ILE A 144 -3.13 -6.52 -12.96
N ARG A 145 -3.00 -7.70 -13.59
CA ARG A 145 -3.57 -8.95 -13.06
C ARG A 145 -3.00 -9.29 -11.68
N THR A 146 -1.71 -9.11 -11.49
CA THR A 146 -1.01 -9.38 -10.23
C THR A 146 -1.48 -8.42 -9.13
N ILE A 147 -1.55 -7.12 -9.43
CA ILE A 147 -2.09 -6.10 -8.52
C ILE A 147 -3.53 -6.41 -8.13
N ARG A 148 -4.36 -6.80 -9.12
CA ARG A 148 -5.76 -7.16 -8.86
C ARG A 148 -5.89 -8.37 -7.94
N LYS A 149 -5.10 -9.42 -8.20
CA LYS A 149 -5.08 -10.63 -7.36
C LYS A 149 -4.64 -10.30 -5.93
N PHE A 150 -3.63 -9.45 -5.77
CA PHE A 150 -3.17 -8.99 -4.46
C PHE A 150 -4.26 -8.21 -3.72
N ALA A 151 -4.97 -7.30 -4.41
CA ALA A 151 -6.10 -6.57 -3.84
C ALA A 151 -7.24 -7.49 -3.40
N GLU A 152 -7.57 -8.49 -4.22
CA GLU A 152 -8.57 -9.51 -3.89
C GLU A 152 -8.16 -10.33 -2.66
N GLU A 153 -6.89 -10.74 -2.59
CA GLU A 153 -6.36 -11.47 -1.43
C GLU A 153 -6.40 -10.63 -0.14
N LEU A 154 -6.00 -9.36 -0.20
CA LEU A 154 -6.09 -8.45 0.93
C LEU A 154 -7.53 -8.29 1.42
N LYS A 155 -8.49 -8.16 0.50
CA LYS A 155 -9.91 -8.09 0.84
C LYS A 155 -10.36 -9.37 1.54
N SER A 156 -10.07 -10.55 0.98
CA SER A 156 -10.45 -11.83 1.57
C SER A 156 -9.86 -12.03 2.97
N ARG A 157 -8.59 -11.67 3.17
CA ARG A 157 -7.94 -11.74 4.49
C ARG A 157 -8.59 -10.81 5.50
N ASN A 158 -8.93 -9.58 5.09
CA ASN A 158 -9.64 -8.64 5.95
C ASN A 158 -11.03 -9.17 6.34
N ASP A 159 -11.79 -9.71 5.38
CA ASP A 159 -13.13 -10.26 5.62
C ASP A 159 -13.08 -11.45 6.59
N ASN A 160 -12.11 -12.36 6.42
CA ASN A 160 -11.89 -13.48 7.33
C ASN A 160 -11.54 -13.01 8.75
N ALA A 161 -10.60 -12.06 8.86
CA ALA A 161 -10.21 -11.51 10.16
C ALA A 161 -11.40 -10.80 10.85
N ALA A 162 -12.26 -10.12 10.08
CA ALA A 162 -13.45 -9.48 10.61
C ALA A 162 -14.51 -10.49 11.09
N CYS A 163 -14.69 -11.62 10.39
CA CYS A 163 -15.58 -12.70 10.83
C CYS A 163 -15.12 -13.33 12.15
N GLU A 164 -13.83 -13.67 12.28
CA GLU A 164 -13.29 -14.26 13.51
C GLU A 164 -13.44 -13.33 14.72
N ARG A 165 -13.21 -12.02 14.55
CA ARG A 165 -13.40 -11.03 15.63
C ARG A 165 -14.85 -10.96 16.10
N LYS A 166 -15.82 -10.99 15.19
CA LYS A 166 -17.25 -11.02 15.54
C LYS A 166 -17.66 -12.29 16.29
N SER A 167 -16.99 -13.41 16.03
CA SER A 167 -17.25 -14.68 16.73
C SER A 167 -16.61 -14.75 18.12
N ALA A 168 -15.59 -13.93 18.40
CA ALA A 168 -14.91 -13.88 19.70
C ALA A 168 -15.60 -12.95 20.72
N ASP A 169 -16.53 -12.10 20.27
CA ASP A 169 -17.32 -11.19 21.11
C ASP A 169 -18.64 -11.83 21.62
N PHE A 170 -18.83 -13.15 21.43
CA PHE A 170 -19.97 -13.94 21.93
C PHE A 170 -19.56 -15.02 22.94
#